data_AF-A0A3E2JM89-F1
#
_entry.id   AF-A0A3E2JM89-F1
#
_cell.length_a   1.000
_cell.length_b   1.000
_cell.length_c   1.000
_cell.angle_alpha   90.00
_cell.angle_beta   90.00
_cell.angle_gamma   90.00
#
_symmetry.space_group_name_H-M   'P 1'
#
loop_
_entity.id
_entity.type
_entity.pdbx_description
1 polymer ?
#
loop_
_entity_poly.entity_id
_entity_poly.type
_entity_poly.pdbx_seq_one_letter_code
_entity_poly.pdbx_strand_id
1 'polypeptide(L)' 'MQEANKISYSRKQAKVGDTILFERKEISCEGIVFQVRENSVLVEISKEMAQVLDYETPNTVVRHGNYTIRK' A
#
# COMPACT_ATOMS: atom_id res chain seq x y z
N MET A 1 -22.61 -8.63 22.82
CA MET A 1 -21.28 -9.18 22.45
C MET A 1 -21.22 -9.12 20.93
N GLN A 2 -20.39 -8.33 20.24
CA GLN A 2 -18.96 -8.07 20.43
C GLN A 2 -18.63 -6.65 19.94
N GLU A 3 -17.92 -5.88 20.76
CA GLU A 3 -17.26 -4.63 20.35
C GLU A 3 -16.03 -4.98 19.53
N ALA A 4 -16.07 -4.69 18.22
CA ALA A 4 -14.87 -4.69 17.41
C ALA A 4 -14.06 -3.44 17.77
N ASN A 5 -13.08 -3.62 18.66
CA ASN A 5 -12.03 -2.64 18.94
C ASN A 5 -11.32 -2.28 17.62
N LYS A 6 -11.77 -1.21 16.96
CA LYS A 6 -10.95 -0.50 15.98
C LYS A 6 -9.84 0.17 16.77
N ILE A 7 -8.74 -0.56 16.96
CA ILE A 7 -7.51 0.01 17.48
C ILE A 7 -7.14 1.14 16.52
N SER A 8 -7.36 2.38 16.97
CA SER A 8 -6.90 3.58 16.30
C SER A 8 -5.38 3.64 16.46
N TYR A 9 -4.67 2.76 15.76
CA TYR A 9 -3.28 3.04 15.42
C TYR A 9 -3.34 4.37 14.69
N SER A 10 -2.69 5.40 15.23
CA SER A 10 -2.31 6.59 14.48
C SER A 10 -1.44 6.11 13.33
N ARG A 11 -2.08 5.60 12.27
CA ARG A 11 -1.42 5.02 11.12
C ARG A 11 -0.73 6.18 10.46
N LYS A 12 0.58 6.24 10.65
CA LYS A 12 1.43 7.16 9.92
C LYS A 12 1.04 7.02 8.45
N GLN A 13 0.55 8.10 7.88
CA GLN A 13 0.28 8.15 6.46
C GLN A 13 1.64 8.13 5.77
N ALA A 14 1.80 7.25 4.80
CA ALA A 14 2.98 7.27 3.96
C ALA A 14 3.05 8.60 3.20
N LYS A 15 4.27 9.07 2.98
CA LYS A 15 4.57 10.27 2.23
C LYS A 15 5.13 9.89 0.87
N VAL A 16 5.14 10.85 -0.05
CA VAL A 16 5.83 10.67 -1.33
C VAL A 16 7.30 10.35 -1.07
N GLY A 17 7.81 9.29 -1.71
CA GLY A 17 9.15 8.75 -1.53
C GLY A 17 9.25 7.64 -0.48
N ASP A 18 8.23 7.43 0.36
CA ASP A 18 8.24 6.30 1.30
C ASP A 18 8.01 4.98 0.57
N THR A 19 8.74 3.96 0.98
CA THR A 19 8.49 2.58 0.57
C THR A 19 7.41 1.97 1.48
N ILE A 20 6.38 1.39 0.90
CA ILE A 20 5.35 0.67 1.63
C ILE A 20 5.30 -0.80 1.22
N LEU A 21 4.97 -1.64 2.19
CA LEU A 21 4.68 -3.05 1.98
C LEU A 21 3.17 -3.25 2.08
N PHE A 22 2.57 -3.90 1.10
CA PHE A 22 1.13 -4.17 1.05
C PHE A 22 0.88 -5.54 0.43
N GLU A 23 -0.27 -6.14 0.71
CA GLU A 23 -0.60 -7.46 0.20
C GLU A 23 -1.60 -7.36 -0.96
N ARG A 24 -1.34 -8.11 -2.04
CA ARG A 24 -2.24 -8.27 -3.19
C ARG A 24 -2.24 -9.72 -3.62
N LYS A 25 -3.42 -10.32 -3.77
CA LYS A 25 -3.56 -11.74 -4.17
C LYS A 25 -2.71 -12.68 -3.29
N GLU A 26 -2.68 -12.43 -1.97
CA GLU A 26 -1.86 -13.19 -1.00
C GLU A 26 -0.33 -13.06 -1.20
N ILE A 27 0.10 -12.12 -2.05
CA ILE A 27 1.50 -11.82 -2.29
C ILE A 27 1.85 -10.49 -1.63
N SER A 28 2.91 -10.51 -0.82
CA SER A 28 3.52 -9.30 -0.28
C SER A 28 4.23 -8.53 -1.38
N CYS A 29 3.78 -7.31 -1.62
CA CYS A 29 4.28 -6.39 -2.62
C CYS A 29 4.95 -5.20 -1.94
N GLU A 30 6.08 -4.77 -2.46
CA GLU A 30 6.75 -3.54 -2.06
C GLU A 30 6.60 -2.49 -3.17
N GLY A 31 6.30 -1.25 -2.79
CA GLY A 31 6.18 -0.15 -3.75
C GLY A 31 6.51 1.20 -3.14
N ILE A 32 6.99 2.11 -3.99
CA ILE A 32 7.38 3.47 -3.61
C ILE A 32 6.20 4.41 -3.84
N VAL A 33 5.82 5.15 -2.81
CA VAL A 33 4.71 6.11 -2.91
C VAL A 33 5.15 7.29 -3.78
N PHE A 34 4.45 7.52 -4.89
CA PHE A 34 4.67 8.70 -5.73
C PHE A 34 3.58 9.75 -5.55
N GLN A 35 2.40 9.36 -5.04
CA GLN A 35 1.30 10.30 -4.79
C GLN A 35 0.47 9.85 -3.58
N VAL A 36 0.13 10.81 -2.71
CA VAL A 36 -0.77 10.59 -1.56
C VAL A 36 -2.09 11.28 -1.84
N ARG A 37 -3.21 10.58 -1.61
CA ARG A 37 -4.57 11.12 -1.65
C ARG A 37 -5.20 10.97 -0.26
N GLU A 38 -6.36 11.58 -0.07
CA GLU A 38 -7.07 11.61 1.23
C GLU A 38 -7.30 10.21 1.84
N ASN A 39 -7.68 9.23 1.01
CA ASN A 39 -8.07 7.88 1.46
C ASN A 39 -7.13 6.78 0.95
N SER A 40 -6.13 7.12 0.13
CA SER A 40 -5.29 6.16 -0.57
C SER A 40 -3.96 6.76 -0.99
N VAL A 41 -2.94 5.92 -1.14
CA VAL A 41 -1.67 6.26 -1.75
C VAL A 41 -1.54 5.54 -3.09
N LEU A 42 -0.90 6.20 -4.04
CA LEU A 42 -0.48 5.58 -5.29
C LEU A 42 0.99 5.24 -5.15
N VAL A 43 1.30 4.01 -5.49
CA VAL A 43 2.65 3.48 -5.39
C VAL A 43 3.06 2.86 -6.70
N GLU A 44 4.34 3.00 -6.99
CA GLU A 44 5.00 2.33 -8.10
C GLU A 44 5.68 1.07 -7.56
N ILE A 45 5.32 -0.07 -8.14
CA ILE A 45 5.93 -1.38 -7.88
C ILE A 45 6.94 -1.70 -8.99
N SER A 46 7.81 -2.68 -8.74
CA SER A 46 8.70 -3.19 -9.78
C SER A 46 7.92 -3.74 -10.97
N LYS A 47 8.44 -3.57 -12.20
CA LYS A 47 7.82 -4.11 -13.42
C LYS A 47 7.63 -5.63 -13.35
N GLU A 48 8.58 -6.33 -12.73
CA GLU A 48 8.48 -7.77 -12.48
C GLU A 48 7.26 -8.11 -11.62
N MET A 49 7.03 -7.33 -10.56
CA MET A 49 5.88 -7.50 -9.69
C MET A 49 4.56 -7.17 -10.40
N ALA A 50 4.57 -6.16 -11.27
CA ALA A 50 3.43 -5.85 -12.12
C ALA A 50 3.07 -7.02 -13.04
N GLN A 51 4.06 -7.71 -13.63
CA GLN A 51 3.83 -8.91 -14.44
C GLN A 51 3.27 -10.07 -13.61
N VAL A 52 3.81 -10.30 -12.41
CA VAL A 52 3.28 -11.34 -11.49
C VAL A 52 1.84 -11.05 -11.09
N LEU A 53 1.48 -9.79 -10.90
CA LEU A 53 0.12 -9.37 -10.54
C LEU A 53 -0.82 -9.26 -11.75
N ASP A 54 -0.31 -9.43 -12.96
CA ASP A 54 -1.02 -9.24 -14.23
C ASP A 54 -1.55 -7.79 -14.39
N TYR A 55 -0.70 -6.81 -14.09
CA TYR A 55 -0.98 -5.39 -14.24
C TYR A 55 -0.32 -4.82 -15.50
N GLU A 56 -1.09 -4.06 -16.26
CA GLU A 56 -0.61 -3.34 -17.45
C GLU A 56 0.39 -2.23 -17.09
N THR A 57 0.29 -1.67 -15.88
CA THR A 57 1.20 -0.62 -15.40
C THR A 57 1.78 -0.98 -14.04
N PRO A 58 3.01 -0.52 -13.73
CA PRO A 58 3.63 -0.69 -12.41
C PRO A 58 2.99 0.19 -11.33
N ASN A 59 1.85 0.84 -11.60
CA ASN A 59 1.21 1.77 -10.67
C ASN A 59 0.00 1.11 -10.02
N THR A 60 -0.07 1.18 -8.70
CA THR A 60 -1.21 0.64 -7.96
C THR A 60 -1.68 1.57 -6.85
N VAL A 61 -2.97 1.49 -6.56
CA VAL A 61 -3.61 2.28 -5.51
C VAL A 61 -3.74 1.40 -4.27
N VAL A 62 -3.25 1.88 -3.14
CA VAL A 62 -3.32 1.20 -1.86
C VAL A 62 -3.99 2.10 -0.84
N ARG A 63 -5.00 1.60 -0.11
CA ARG A 63 -5.62 2.37 0.97
C ARG A 63 -4.64 2.49 2.14
N HIS A 64 -4.69 3.61 2.88
CA HIS A 64 -4.01 3.74 4.19
C HIS A 64 -4.34 2.58 5.16
N GLY A 65 -5.47 1.92 4.88
CA GLY A 65 -5.95 0.67 5.46
C GLY A 65 -5.03 -0.56 5.37
N ASN A 66 -4.26 -0.67 4.29
CA ASN A 66 -3.83 -1.97 3.76
C ASN A 66 -2.32 -2.00 3.45
N TYR A 67 -1.52 -1.18 4.14
CA TYR A 67 -0.07 -1.19 3.99
C TYR A 67 0.67 -0.88 5.29
N THR A 68 1.95 -1.21 5.29
CA THR A 68 2.92 -0.89 6.33
C THR A 68 4.07 -0.09 5.72
N ILE A 69 4.46 1.02 6.35
CA ILE A 69 5.60 1.82 5.88
C ILE A 69 6.90 1.14 6.27
N ARG A 70 7.78 0.91 5.30
CA ARG A 70 9.17 0.50 5.51
C ARG A 70 10.07 1.74 5.51
N LYS A 71 10.92 1.86 6.55
CA LYS A 71 11.93 2.91 6.69
C LYS A 71 13.31 2.37 6.32
#